data_AF-A0A3A8TN98-F1
#
_entry.id   AF-A0A3A8TN98-F1
#
_cell.length_a   1.000
_cell.length_b   1.000
_cell.length_c   1.000
_cell.angle_alpha   90.00
_cell.angle_beta   90.00
_cell.angle_gamma   90.00
#
_symmetry.space_group_name_H-M   'P 1'
#
loop_
_entity.id
_entity.type
_entity.pdbx_description
1 polymer ?
#
loop_
_entity_poly.entity_id
_entity_poly.type
_entity_poly.pdbx_seq_one_letter_code
_entity_poly.pdbx_strand_id
1 'polypeptide(L)'
;MGQVLYKYTTLESLALILKSKKIRLNPLTAMDDLQEAETDDEIEYGKYVFISSWMDQPLESIAMWKLYSNMNSGVRIGLQRYPFIKYMVTKQDMKKLFPNAAVNGTQIDLIAPIEECFNDNYFIINCAYEQSLEKVEYKDDPKYLSPKMFTIGNKKIELASAKLGKYKNTYWEFQNEERYILRFLPIDVKQMLEPTVNAADIVYKSFINTKDFLPYYDLRISDEAYYTMELTLSPQFSSGNRIILESLCEKYNPNMRILESALRNRVRL
;
A
#
# COMPACT_ATOMS: atom_id res chain seq x y z
N MET A 1 7.84 12.14 19.82
CA MET A 1 7.84 12.16 18.34
C MET A 1 7.28 10.83 17.87
N GLY A 2 6.35 10.84 16.91
CA GLY A 2 5.79 9.61 16.35
C GLY A 2 6.84 8.80 15.58
N GLN A 3 6.59 7.51 15.38
CA GLN A 3 7.44 6.63 14.56
C GLN A 3 7.41 7.11 13.10
N VAL A 4 8.57 7.13 12.43
CA VAL A 4 8.73 7.51 11.00
C VAL A 4 9.00 6.25 10.18
N LEU A 5 8.36 6.14 9.02
CA LEU A 5 8.64 5.12 8.02
C LEU A 5 9.36 5.73 6.83
N TYR A 6 10.22 4.93 6.20
CA TYR A 6 11.09 5.39 5.13
C TYR A 6 10.90 4.61 3.83
N LYS A 7 10.86 5.31 2.70
CA LYS A 7 10.77 4.73 1.36
C LYS A 7 11.89 5.24 0.48
N TYR A 8 12.67 4.32 -0.07
CA TYR A 8 13.66 4.60 -1.10
C TYR A 8 12.96 4.67 -2.45
N THR A 9 13.30 5.69 -3.24
CA THR A 9 12.70 5.93 -4.55
C THR A 9 13.61 6.85 -5.39
N THR A 10 13.22 7.08 -6.64
CA THR A 10 13.92 8.02 -7.53
C THR A 10 13.39 9.45 -7.37
N LEU A 11 14.19 10.43 -7.77
CA LEU A 11 13.76 11.83 -7.90
C LEU A 11 12.55 12.01 -8.83
N GLU A 12 12.43 11.17 -9.87
CA GLU A 12 11.27 11.18 -10.78
C GLU A 12 9.98 10.81 -10.05
N SER A 13 9.98 9.69 -9.32
CA SER A 13 8.82 9.28 -8.54
C SER A 13 8.50 10.29 -7.44
N LEU A 14 9.52 10.89 -6.81
CA LEU A 14 9.32 11.98 -5.86
C LEU A 14 8.59 13.17 -6.52
N ALA A 15 8.95 13.57 -7.73
CA ALA A 15 8.28 14.66 -8.43
C ALA A 15 6.77 14.37 -8.64
N LEU A 16 6.42 13.11 -8.96
CA LEU A 16 5.02 12.68 -9.07
C LEU A 16 4.31 12.69 -7.70
N ILE A 17 4.97 12.24 -6.64
CA ILE A 17 4.43 12.27 -5.27
C ILE A 17 4.18 13.70 -4.81
N LEU A 18 5.16 14.61 -4.99
CA LEU A 18 5.03 16.02 -4.63
C LEU A 18 3.90 16.71 -5.40
N LYS A 19 3.80 16.47 -6.71
CA LYS A 19 2.75 17.05 -7.56
C LYS A 19 1.36 16.54 -7.19
N SER A 20 1.22 15.25 -6.91
CA SER A 20 -0.08 14.62 -6.66
C SER A 20 -0.52 14.65 -5.20
N LYS A 21 0.43 14.79 -4.26
CA LYS A 21 0.28 14.51 -2.83
C LYS A 21 -0.25 13.10 -2.54
N LYS A 22 0.16 12.12 -3.33
CA LYS A 22 -0.29 10.73 -3.19
C LYS A 22 0.87 9.75 -3.12
N ILE A 23 0.66 8.65 -2.40
CA ILE A 23 1.50 7.45 -2.45
C ILE A 23 0.77 6.38 -3.24
N ARG A 24 1.45 5.86 -4.25
CA ARG A 24 0.94 4.74 -5.06
C ARG A 24 1.14 3.41 -4.35
N LEU A 25 0.10 2.59 -4.41
CA LEU A 25 0.14 1.16 -4.13
C LEU A 25 0.00 0.44 -5.47
N ASN A 26 0.83 -0.57 -5.72
CA ASN A 26 0.71 -1.43 -6.91
C ASN A 26 0.30 -2.85 -6.48
N PRO A 27 -0.30 -3.65 -7.37
CA PRO A 27 -0.63 -5.04 -7.04
C PRO A 27 0.64 -5.84 -6.72
N LEU A 28 0.52 -6.90 -5.91
CA LEU A 28 1.65 -7.81 -5.59
C LEU A 28 2.30 -8.37 -6.86
N THR A 29 1.50 -8.61 -7.91
CA THR A 29 2.00 -9.08 -9.22
C THR A 29 2.90 -8.09 -9.95
N ALA A 30 3.01 -6.85 -9.47
CA ALA A 30 3.91 -5.82 -9.99
C ALA A 30 5.11 -5.53 -9.06
N MET A 31 5.29 -6.32 -8.01
CA MET A 31 6.42 -6.20 -7.07
C MET A 31 7.62 -7.00 -7.53
N ASP A 32 8.73 -6.83 -6.82
CA ASP A 32 10.00 -7.50 -7.10
C ASP A 32 10.02 -8.97 -6.66
N ASP A 33 9.25 -9.31 -5.62
CA ASP A 33 9.09 -10.67 -5.15
C ASP A 33 7.91 -11.36 -5.84
N LEU A 34 8.16 -12.12 -6.89
CA LEU A 34 7.10 -12.82 -7.61
C LEU A 34 6.32 -13.81 -6.73
N GLN A 35 6.98 -14.36 -5.70
CA GLN A 35 6.37 -15.35 -4.82
C GLN A 35 5.29 -14.76 -3.92
N GLU A 36 5.36 -13.47 -3.56
CA GLU A 36 4.43 -12.89 -2.60
C GLU A 36 2.99 -12.78 -3.15
N ALA A 37 2.83 -12.86 -4.47
CA ALA A 37 1.55 -12.91 -5.16
C ALA A 37 0.97 -14.33 -5.32
N GLU A 38 1.78 -15.37 -5.06
CA GLU A 38 1.40 -16.78 -5.28
C GLU A 38 0.40 -17.27 -4.23
N THR A 39 -0.48 -18.17 -4.66
CA THR A 39 -1.52 -18.79 -3.82
C THR A 39 -1.68 -20.26 -4.21
N ASP A 40 -2.09 -21.09 -3.26
CA ASP A 40 -2.50 -22.49 -3.49
C ASP A 40 -3.98 -22.55 -3.92
N ASP A 41 -4.34 -21.70 -4.87
CA ASP A 41 -5.68 -21.57 -5.44
C ASP A 41 -5.57 -21.38 -6.95
N GLU A 42 -6.61 -21.77 -7.69
CA GLU A 42 -6.73 -21.46 -9.12
C GLU A 42 -7.02 -19.96 -9.36
N ILE A 43 -7.52 -19.25 -8.34
CA ILE A 43 -7.80 -17.82 -8.40
C ILE A 43 -6.53 -17.05 -8.07
N GLU A 44 -6.04 -16.27 -9.04
CA GLU A 44 -4.89 -15.37 -8.88
C GLU A 44 -5.24 -14.16 -7.99
N TYR A 45 -5.32 -14.34 -6.66
CA TYR A 45 -5.75 -13.27 -5.76
C TYR A 45 -4.71 -12.14 -5.63
N GLY A 46 -3.43 -12.40 -5.92
CA GLY A 46 -2.33 -11.43 -5.81
C GLY A 46 -2.55 -10.13 -6.60
N LYS A 47 -3.31 -10.17 -7.70
CA LYS A 47 -3.65 -8.96 -8.49
C LYS A 47 -4.65 -8.02 -7.82
N TYR A 48 -5.26 -8.45 -6.71
CA TYR A 48 -6.21 -7.67 -5.90
C TYR A 48 -5.63 -7.23 -4.55
N VAL A 49 -4.35 -7.51 -4.29
CA VAL A 49 -3.65 -7.07 -3.09
C VAL A 49 -2.65 -6.00 -3.49
N PHE A 50 -2.85 -4.79 -3.00
CA PHE A 50 -2.09 -3.61 -3.40
C PHE A 50 -1.23 -3.16 -2.24
N ILE A 51 0.07 -2.93 -2.50
CA ILE A 51 1.01 -2.55 -1.46
C ILE A 51 1.87 -1.36 -1.83
N SER A 52 2.35 -0.67 -0.79
CA SER A 52 3.48 0.24 -0.84
C SER A 52 4.44 -0.13 0.28
N SER A 53 5.65 -0.57 -0.07
CA SER A 53 6.68 -1.00 0.89
C SER A 53 7.49 0.17 1.44
N TRP A 54 7.69 0.16 2.77
CA TRP A 54 8.47 1.11 3.56
C TRP A 54 9.33 0.36 4.58
N MET A 55 10.18 1.07 5.30
CA MET A 55 11.02 0.52 6.37
C MET A 55 10.82 1.30 7.67
N ASP A 56 10.81 0.58 8.80
CA ASP A 56 10.75 1.14 10.15
C ASP A 56 12.14 1.48 10.74
N GLN A 57 13.20 1.40 9.93
CA GLN A 57 14.58 1.60 10.36
C GLN A 57 15.10 2.99 9.95
N PRO A 58 15.58 3.84 10.88
CA PRO A 58 16.14 5.15 10.55
C PRO A 58 17.51 5.06 9.88
N LEU A 59 18.29 4.01 10.13
CA LEU A 59 19.58 3.78 9.48
C LEU A 59 19.41 3.51 7.98
N GLU A 60 20.23 4.16 7.16
CA GLU A 60 20.24 3.96 5.72
C GLU A 60 20.70 2.54 5.33
N SER A 61 20.11 1.97 4.28
CA SER A 61 20.49 0.67 3.73
C SER A 61 21.13 0.83 2.35
N ILE A 62 22.38 0.36 2.23
CA ILE A 62 23.13 0.33 0.96
C ILE A 62 22.39 -0.51 -0.09
N ALA A 63 21.83 -1.65 0.32
CA ALA A 63 21.08 -2.53 -0.60
C ALA A 63 19.84 -1.82 -1.15
N MET A 64 19.11 -1.10 -0.29
CA MET A 64 17.89 -0.39 -0.71
C MET A 64 18.19 0.79 -1.64
N TRP A 65 19.31 1.50 -1.42
CA TRP A 65 19.78 2.52 -2.34
C TRP A 65 20.04 1.98 -3.75
N LYS A 66 20.55 0.74 -3.86
CA LYS A 66 20.83 0.09 -5.15
C LYS A 66 19.59 -0.51 -5.81
N LEU A 67 18.66 -1.04 -5.03
CA LEU A 67 17.48 -1.75 -5.56
C LEU A 67 16.36 -0.79 -5.99
N TYR A 68 16.06 0.24 -5.19
CA TYR A 68 14.84 1.05 -5.38
C TYR A 68 15.11 2.50 -5.77
N SER A 69 16.35 2.82 -6.08
CA SER A 69 16.80 4.19 -6.27
C SER A 69 17.93 4.23 -7.30
N ASN A 70 18.45 5.42 -7.56
CA ASN A 70 19.65 5.65 -8.35
C ASN A 70 20.69 6.36 -7.48
N MET A 71 21.96 5.96 -7.54
CA MET A 71 22.99 6.57 -6.67
C MET A 71 23.17 8.07 -6.89
N ASN A 72 22.85 8.58 -8.08
CA ASN A 72 23.09 9.98 -8.47
C ASN A 72 21.84 10.86 -8.40
N SER A 73 20.63 10.27 -8.36
CA SER A 73 19.33 10.98 -8.32
C SER A 73 18.37 10.38 -7.28
N GLY A 74 18.90 9.57 -6.38
CA GLY A 74 18.12 8.79 -5.44
C GLY A 74 17.67 9.60 -4.25
N VAL A 75 16.48 9.27 -3.76
CA VAL A 75 15.96 9.89 -2.55
C VAL A 75 15.31 8.86 -1.64
N ARG A 76 15.32 9.17 -0.35
CA ARG A 76 14.64 8.40 0.68
C ARG A 76 13.66 9.32 1.39
N ILE A 77 12.39 9.07 1.18
CA ILE A 77 11.28 9.82 1.77
C ILE A 77 11.06 9.28 3.19
N GLY A 78 11.00 10.16 4.18
CA GLY A 78 10.58 9.89 5.55
C GLY A 78 9.22 10.54 5.82
N LEU A 79 8.26 9.75 6.29
CA LEU A 79 6.93 10.22 6.69
C LEU A 79 6.55 9.61 8.04
N GLN A 80 5.78 10.34 8.84
CA GLN A 80 5.19 9.78 10.04
C GLN A 80 4.34 8.54 9.71
N ARG A 81 4.35 7.55 10.60
CA ARG A 81 3.52 6.35 10.49
C ARG A 81 2.05 6.76 10.37
N TYR A 82 1.35 6.16 9.41
CA TYR A 82 0.01 6.57 8.98
C TYR A 82 -0.04 8.05 8.49
N PRO A 83 0.59 8.37 7.35
CA PRO A 83 0.65 9.75 6.84
C PRO A 83 -0.58 10.16 6.04
N PHE A 84 -1.59 9.30 5.92
CA PHE A 84 -2.72 9.48 5.00
C PHE A 84 -3.89 10.23 5.64
N ILE A 85 -4.73 10.82 4.79
CA ILE A 85 -5.99 11.43 5.21
C ILE A 85 -6.87 10.36 5.88
N LYS A 86 -7.47 10.74 7.02
CA LYS A 86 -8.53 9.96 7.68
C LYS A 86 -9.88 10.43 7.19
N TYR A 87 -10.69 9.50 6.70
CA TYR A 87 -12.05 9.77 6.27
C TYR A 87 -13.00 9.26 7.36
N MET A 88 -13.42 10.16 8.25
CA MET A 88 -14.36 9.80 9.31
C MET A 88 -15.74 9.54 8.70
N VAL A 89 -16.29 8.36 9.00
CA VAL A 89 -17.59 7.90 8.55
C VAL A 89 -18.45 7.60 9.78
N THR A 90 -19.63 8.21 9.85
CA THR A 90 -20.56 7.95 10.94
C THR A 90 -21.41 6.72 10.66
N LYS A 91 -22.03 6.18 11.72
CA LYS A 91 -23.08 5.16 11.60
C LYS A 91 -24.21 5.58 10.66
N GLN A 92 -24.56 6.86 10.62
CA GLN A 92 -25.63 7.35 9.74
C GLN A 92 -25.21 7.27 8.28
N ASP A 93 -23.96 7.57 7.96
CA ASP A 93 -23.44 7.49 6.58
C ASP A 93 -23.38 6.04 6.10
N MET A 94 -22.93 5.11 6.96
CA MET A 94 -22.98 3.67 6.67
C MET A 94 -24.41 3.19 6.43
N LYS A 95 -25.38 3.66 7.23
CA LYS A 95 -26.80 3.30 7.04
C LYS A 95 -27.39 3.88 5.74
N LYS A 96 -26.89 5.00 5.23
CA LYS A 96 -27.33 5.53 3.92
C LYS A 96 -26.88 4.61 2.79
N LEU A 97 -25.64 4.11 2.85
CA LEU A 97 -25.13 3.16 1.85
C LEU A 97 -25.73 1.76 2.01
N PHE A 98 -25.92 1.31 3.25
CA PHE A 98 -26.38 -0.02 3.58
C PHE A 98 -27.57 0.01 4.56
N PRO A 99 -28.78 0.38 4.09
CA PRO A 99 -29.95 0.58 4.97
C PRO A 99 -30.34 -0.64 5.79
N ASN A 100 -30.13 -1.84 5.24
CA ASN A 100 -30.52 -3.12 5.84
C ASN A 100 -29.36 -3.81 6.59
N ALA A 101 -28.16 -3.24 6.60
CA ALA A 101 -27.02 -3.83 7.28
C ALA A 101 -27.01 -3.49 8.77
N ALA A 102 -26.64 -4.46 9.60
CA ALA A 102 -26.38 -4.23 11.02
C ALA A 102 -25.04 -3.46 11.18
N VAL A 103 -25.13 -2.15 11.40
CA VAL A 103 -23.95 -1.31 11.65
C VAL A 103 -23.66 -1.21 13.15
N ASN A 104 -22.53 -1.79 13.58
CA ASN A 104 -21.99 -1.69 14.94
C ASN A 104 -21.10 -0.44 15.09
N GLY A 105 -20.94 0.03 16.33
CA GLY A 105 -20.16 1.25 16.62
C GLY A 105 -20.91 2.55 16.30
N THR A 106 -20.24 3.69 16.52
CA THR A 106 -20.77 5.05 16.28
C THR A 106 -20.13 5.72 15.07
N GLN A 107 -18.83 5.49 14.85
CA GLN A 107 -18.04 6.03 13.76
C GLN A 107 -16.81 5.13 13.49
N ILE A 108 -16.22 5.28 12.32
CA ILE A 108 -14.96 4.64 11.91
C ILE A 108 -14.14 5.61 11.06
N ASP A 109 -12.82 5.58 11.19
CA ASP A 109 -11.91 6.27 10.27
C ASP A 109 -11.56 5.31 9.13
N LEU A 110 -11.79 5.73 7.88
CA LEU A 110 -11.37 4.99 6.69
C LEU A 110 -10.08 5.55 6.11
N ILE A 111 -9.31 4.69 5.44
CA ILE A 111 -8.08 5.03 4.72
C ILE A 111 -8.34 5.73 3.37
N ALA A 112 -9.55 5.56 2.84
CA ALA A 112 -10.00 6.11 1.58
C ALA A 112 -11.45 6.64 1.73
N PRO A 113 -11.94 7.47 0.79
CA PRO A 113 -13.34 7.90 0.78
C PRO A 113 -14.29 6.70 0.82
N ILE A 114 -15.44 6.87 1.47
CA ILE A 114 -16.42 5.78 1.63
C ILE A 114 -16.91 5.27 0.28
N GLU A 115 -17.06 6.15 -0.71
CA GLU A 115 -17.45 5.82 -2.08
C GLU A 115 -16.37 5.07 -2.85
N GLU A 116 -15.09 5.20 -2.45
CA GLU A 116 -14.01 4.39 -3.03
C GLU A 116 -13.90 3.04 -2.32
N CYS A 117 -14.12 2.99 -1.01
CA CYS A 117 -14.12 1.75 -0.24
C CYS A 117 -15.26 0.81 -0.64
N PHE A 118 -16.42 1.38 -0.99
CA PHE A 118 -17.67 0.68 -1.29
C PHE A 118 -18.25 1.19 -2.61
N ASN A 119 -17.96 0.52 -3.72
CA ASN A 119 -18.50 0.88 -5.03
C ASN A 119 -18.98 -0.34 -5.82
N ASP A 120 -19.49 -0.07 -7.03
CA ASP A 120 -20.12 -1.06 -7.89
C ASP A 120 -19.10 -1.94 -8.64
N ASN A 121 -17.80 -1.63 -8.57
CA ASN A 121 -16.73 -2.41 -9.20
C ASN A 121 -15.95 -3.26 -8.18
N TYR A 122 -15.76 -2.75 -6.97
CA TYR A 122 -15.01 -3.42 -5.92
C TYR A 122 -15.38 -2.94 -4.52
N PHE A 123 -14.94 -3.76 -3.55
CA PHE A 123 -14.94 -3.47 -2.13
C PHE A 123 -13.51 -3.58 -1.57
N ILE A 124 -13.10 -2.60 -0.75
CA ILE A 124 -11.82 -2.65 -0.02
C ILE A 124 -12.05 -3.30 1.36
N ILE A 125 -11.57 -4.53 1.52
CA ILE A 125 -11.85 -5.38 2.68
C ILE A 125 -11.34 -4.77 3.99
N ASN A 126 -10.10 -4.28 3.97
CA ASN A 126 -9.41 -3.67 5.12
C ASN A 126 -9.38 -2.14 5.02
N CYS A 127 -10.51 -1.52 4.66
CA CYS A 127 -10.61 -0.07 4.50
C CYS A 127 -10.54 0.74 5.81
N ALA A 128 -10.66 0.09 6.97
CA ALA A 128 -10.44 0.73 8.26
C ALA A 128 -9.01 1.26 8.34
N TYR A 129 -8.86 2.51 8.78
CA TYR A 129 -7.59 3.23 8.73
C TYR A 129 -6.46 2.49 9.44
N GLU A 130 -6.73 1.95 10.64
CA GLU A 130 -5.78 1.20 11.45
C GLU A 130 -5.33 -0.14 10.82
N GLN A 131 -6.13 -0.70 9.91
CA GLN A 131 -5.85 -1.98 9.23
C GLN A 131 -5.05 -1.83 7.93
N SER A 132 -4.65 -0.61 7.59
CA SER A 132 -3.98 -0.30 6.32
C SER A 132 -2.46 -0.51 6.35
N LEU A 133 -1.88 -0.87 7.49
CA LEU A 133 -0.43 -0.98 7.69
C LEU A 133 -0.08 -2.29 8.39
N GLU A 134 0.84 -3.05 7.79
CA GLU A 134 1.27 -4.35 8.29
C GLU A 134 2.80 -4.47 8.25
N LYS A 135 3.37 -5.16 9.25
CA LYS A 135 4.77 -5.57 9.23
C LYS A 135 4.89 -6.89 8.47
N VAL A 136 5.84 -6.96 7.55
CA VAL A 136 6.12 -8.19 6.80
C VAL A 136 6.78 -9.21 7.72
N GLU A 137 6.34 -10.45 7.62
CA GLU A 137 6.95 -11.58 8.29
C GLU A 137 7.77 -12.41 7.30
N TYR A 138 9.05 -12.62 7.62
CA TYR A 138 9.95 -13.40 6.77
C TYR A 138 9.92 -14.88 7.18
N LYS A 139 9.60 -15.77 6.24
CA LYS A 139 9.41 -17.21 6.46
C LYS A 139 9.88 -18.02 5.25
N ASP A 140 10.42 -19.21 5.47
CA ASP A 140 10.78 -20.14 4.37
C ASP A 140 9.76 -21.26 4.17
N ASP A 141 8.84 -21.45 5.12
CA ASP A 141 7.84 -22.52 5.06
C ASP A 141 6.80 -22.23 3.95
N PRO A 142 6.68 -23.10 2.92
CA PRO A 142 5.80 -22.89 1.77
C PRO A 142 4.35 -22.60 2.13
N LYS A 143 3.85 -23.08 3.27
CA LYS A 143 2.44 -22.84 3.68
C LYS A 143 2.13 -21.36 3.93
N TYR A 144 3.16 -20.54 4.19
CA TYR A 144 3.02 -19.08 4.34
C TYR A 144 3.27 -18.35 3.01
N LEU A 145 4.13 -18.89 2.17
CA LEU A 145 4.58 -18.27 0.92
C LEU A 145 3.61 -18.49 -0.24
N SER A 146 2.89 -19.61 -0.24
CA SER A 146 1.79 -19.89 -1.16
C SER A 146 0.59 -20.42 -0.37
N PRO A 147 -0.14 -19.54 0.34
CA PRO A 147 -1.25 -19.95 1.18
C PRO A 147 -2.49 -20.27 0.35
N LYS A 148 -3.30 -21.20 0.84
CA LYS A 148 -4.68 -21.35 0.40
C LYS A 148 -5.56 -20.23 0.95
N MET A 149 -6.17 -19.48 0.05
CA MET A 149 -6.95 -18.28 0.29
C MET A 149 -8.45 -18.56 0.27
N PHE A 150 -8.92 -19.44 -0.62
CA PHE A 150 -10.34 -19.72 -0.78
C PHE A 150 -10.71 -21.10 -0.23
N THR A 151 -11.80 -21.13 0.53
CA THR A 151 -12.52 -22.37 0.86
C THR A 151 -13.94 -22.26 0.33
N ILE A 152 -14.22 -22.98 -0.76
CA ILE A 152 -15.51 -22.96 -1.46
C ILE A 152 -16.33 -24.18 -1.02
N GLY A 153 -17.44 -23.93 -0.35
CA GLY A 153 -18.46 -24.94 -0.03
C GLY A 153 -19.77 -24.66 -0.76
N ASN A 154 -20.73 -25.60 -0.67
CA ASN A 154 -22.00 -25.56 -1.42
C ASN A 154 -22.85 -24.29 -1.23
N LYS A 155 -22.65 -23.53 -0.14
CA LYS A 155 -23.41 -22.30 0.18
C LYS A 155 -22.57 -21.14 0.73
N LYS A 156 -21.26 -21.32 0.86
CA LYS A 156 -20.38 -20.31 1.47
C LYS A 156 -19.02 -20.30 0.78
N ILE A 157 -18.45 -19.11 0.64
CA ILE A 157 -17.05 -18.93 0.30
C ILE A 157 -16.40 -18.21 1.47
N GLU A 158 -15.33 -18.80 1.98
CA GLU A 158 -14.47 -18.17 2.97
C GLU A 158 -13.19 -17.70 2.27
N LEU A 159 -12.85 -16.43 2.49
CA LEU A 159 -11.63 -15.81 1.96
C LEU A 159 -10.72 -15.42 3.13
N ALA A 160 -9.54 -16.03 3.19
CA ALA A 160 -8.52 -15.72 4.18
C ALA A 160 -7.63 -14.52 3.75
N SER A 161 -8.24 -13.41 3.30
CA SER A 161 -7.55 -12.30 2.61
C SER A 161 -6.30 -11.79 3.35
N ALA A 162 -6.36 -11.70 4.67
CA ALA A 162 -5.26 -11.22 5.52
C ALA A 162 -3.96 -12.06 5.45
N LYS A 163 -3.99 -13.27 4.85
CA LYS A 163 -2.78 -14.09 4.69
C LYS A 163 -1.87 -13.60 3.57
N LEU A 164 -2.42 -13.09 2.47
CA LEU A 164 -1.65 -12.71 1.29
C LEU A 164 -1.07 -11.29 1.43
N GLY A 165 0.17 -11.12 0.97
CA GLY A 165 0.95 -9.87 1.12
C GLY A 165 1.57 -9.67 2.52
N LYS A 166 1.39 -10.63 3.44
CA LYS A 166 1.93 -10.58 4.80
C LYS A 166 3.32 -11.22 4.92
N TYR A 167 3.59 -12.26 4.14
CA TYR A 167 4.81 -13.05 4.23
C TYR A 167 5.72 -12.83 3.02
N LYS A 168 7.03 -12.88 3.25
CA LYS A 168 8.08 -12.94 2.22
C LYS A 168 9.08 -14.02 2.57
N ASN A 169 9.82 -14.51 1.59
CA ASN A 169 10.92 -15.42 1.86
C ASN A 169 12.05 -14.74 2.65
N THR A 170 12.80 -15.49 3.47
CA THR A 170 13.89 -14.92 4.28
C THR A 170 15.04 -14.32 3.47
N TYR A 171 15.23 -14.70 2.19
CA TYR A 171 16.22 -14.02 1.35
C TYR A 171 15.88 -12.54 1.07
N TRP A 172 14.66 -12.10 1.34
CA TRP A 172 14.23 -10.69 1.28
C TRP A 172 14.27 -9.97 2.64
N GLU A 173 14.69 -10.63 3.73
CA GLU A 173 14.64 -10.07 5.10
C GLU A 173 15.37 -8.73 5.25
N PHE A 174 16.41 -8.49 4.45
CA PHE A 174 17.16 -7.24 4.43
C PHE A 174 16.31 -6.01 4.05
N GLN A 175 15.15 -6.21 3.42
CA GLN A 175 14.20 -5.13 3.11
C GLN A 175 13.51 -4.60 4.37
N ASN A 176 13.44 -5.39 5.46
CA ASN A 176 12.82 -5.06 6.74
C ASN A 176 11.53 -4.23 6.58
N GLU A 177 10.57 -4.80 5.87
CA GLU A 177 9.42 -4.07 5.39
C GLU A 177 8.34 -3.88 6.46
N GLU A 178 7.88 -2.64 6.58
CA GLU A 178 6.55 -2.30 7.07
C GLU A 178 5.81 -1.65 5.89
N ARG A 179 4.66 -2.19 5.49
CA ARG A 179 4.01 -1.86 4.23
C ARG A 179 2.56 -1.42 4.42
N TYR A 180 2.16 -0.41 3.66
CA TYR A 180 0.75 -0.09 3.51
C TYR A 180 0.14 -1.09 2.54
N ILE A 181 -1.00 -1.68 2.91
CA ILE A 181 -1.64 -2.78 2.19
C ILE A 181 -3.14 -2.60 2.14
N LEU A 182 -3.72 -2.74 0.94
CA LEU A 182 -5.17 -2.77 0.71
C LEU A 182 -5.53 -4.02 -0.09
N ARG A 183 -6.58 -4.70 0.37
CA ARG A 183 -7.06 -5.96 -0.22
C ARG A 183 -8.45 -5.72 -0.79
N PHE A 184 -8.56 -5.95 -2.09
CA PHE A 184 -9.77 -5.69 -2.85
C PHE A 184 -10.55 -6.98 -3.07
N LEU A 185 -11.86 -6.84 -3.18
CA LEU A 185 -12.77 -7.87 -3.67
C LEU A 185 -13.48 -7.29 -4.91
N PRO A 186 -13.32 -7.87 -6.12
CA PRO A 186 -13.83 -7.30 -7.38
C PRO A 186 -15.32 -7.59 -7.56
N ILE A 187 -16.12 -7.11 -6.62
CA ILE A 187 -17.56 -7.32 -6.56
C ILE A 187 -18.27 -5.98 -6.42
N ASP A 188 -19.52 -5.95 -6.86
CA ASP A 188 -20.46 -4.93 -6.42
C ASP A 188 -20.94 -5.28 -4.99
N VAL A 189 -20.56 -4.46 -4.02
CA VAL A 189 -20.95 -4.68 -2.62
C VAL A 189 -22.46 -4.62 -2.41
N LYS A 190 -23.21 -3.89 -3.25
CA LYS A 190 -24.68 -3.80 -3.15
C LYS A 190 -25.33 -5.12 -3.56
N GLN A 191 -24.84 -5.74 -4.64
CA GLN A 191 -25.32 -7.05 -5.10
C GLN A 191 -25.10 -8.14 -4.04
N MET A 192 -24.00 -8.08 -3.29
CA MET A 192 -23.72 -9.05 -2.21
C MET A 192 -24.70 -8.97 -1.05
N LEU A 193 -25.36 -7.83 -0.86
CA LEU A 193 -26.31 -7.62 0.24
C LEU A 193 -27.75 -7.99 -0.14
N GLU A 194 -27.98 -8.43 -1.37
CA GLU A 194 -29.29 -8.89 -1.83
C GLU A 194 -29.61 -10.29 -1.28
N PRO A 195 -30.76 -10.48 -0.60
CA PRO A 195 -31.09 -11.76 0.08
C PRO A 195 -31.21 -12.98 -0.85
N THR A 196 -31.40 -12.74 -2.15
CA THR A 196 -31.74 -13.77 -3.15
C THR A 196 -30.54 -14.31 -3.92
N VAL A 197 -29.34 -13.79 -3.69
CA VAL A 197 -28.18 -14.13 -4.54
C VAL A 197 -27.29 -15.19 -3.89
N ASN A 198 -26.83 -16.14 -4.71
CA ASN A 198 -25.80 -17.09 -4.30
C ASN A 198 -24.44 -16.36 -4.27
N ALA A 199 -24.00 -15.96 -3.08
CA ALA A 199 -22.72 -15.30 -2.85
C ALA A 199 -21.54 -16.08 -3.44
N ALA A 200 -21.61 -17.43 -3.47
CA ALA A 200 -20.55 -18.24 -4.04
C ALA A 200 -20.43 -18.05 -5.56
N ASP A 201 -21.56 -17.95 -6.26
CA ASP A 201 -21.59 -17.75 -7.71
C ASP A 201 -21.14 -16.33 -8.11
N ILE A 202 -21.51 -15.31 -7.32
CA ILE A 202 -21.02 -13.93 -7.56
C ILE A 202 -19.50 -13.90 -7.46
N VAL A 203 -18.96 -14.36 -6.32
CA VAL A 203 -17.54 -14.30 -6.04
C VAL A 203 -16.75 -15.08 -7.10
N TYR A 204 -17.19 -16.30 -7.45
CA TYR A 204 -16.54 -17.10 -8.49
C TYR A 204 -16.54 -16.39 -9.86
N LYS A 205 -17.68 -15.85 -10.30
CA LYS A 205 -17.79 -15.11 -11.57
C LYS A 205 -16.94 -13.84 -11.57
N SER A 206 -16.89 -13.13 -10.45
CA SER A 206 -16.13 -11.89 -10.26
C SER A 206 -14.61 -12.10 -10.35
N PHE A 207 -14.11 -13.29 -10.03
CA PHE A 207 -12.67 -13.59 -10.12
C PHE A 207 -12.24 -14.14 -11.48
N ILE A 208 -13.10 -14.94 -12.14
CA ILE A 208 -12.76 -15.57 -13.43
C ILE A 208 -12.96 -14.64 -14.63
N ASN A 209 -13.94 -13.74 -14.59
CA ASN A 209 -14.26 -12.89 -15.74
C ASN A 209 -13.46 -11.58 -15.78
N THR A 210 -12.68 -11.28 -14.74
CA THR A 210 -11.97 -9.99 -14.64
C THR A 210 -10.54 -10.14 -15.14
N LYS A 211 -10.36 -9.91 -16.46
CA LYS A 211 -9.02 -9.90 -17.07
C LYS A 211 -8.18 -8.70 -16.63
N ASP A 212 -8.79 -7.53 -16.44
CA ASP A 212 -8.09 -6.30 -16.05
C ASP A 212 -8.77 -5.67 -14.82
N PHE A 213 -8.04 -5.58 -13.71
CA PHE A 213 -8.45 -4.81 -12.52
C PHE A 213 -7.71 -3.46 -12.52
N LEU A 214 -7.63 -2.79 -11.37
CA LEU A 214 -6.87 -1.56 -11.23
C LEU A 214 -5.37 -1.82 -11.47
N PRO A 215 -4.66 -0.97 -12.25
CA PRO A 215 -3.21 -1.09 -12.38
C PRO A 215 -2.47 -0.61 -11.12
N TYR A 216 -3.09 0.29 -10.36
CA TYR A 216 -2.58 0.85 -9.11
C TYR A 216 -3.73 1.50 -8.32
N TYR A 217 -3.48 1.80 -7.05
CA TYR A 217 -4.37 2.59 -6.20
C TYR A 217 -3.57 3.67 -5.46
N ASP A 218 -4.02 4.92 -5.47
CA ASP A 218 -3.26 6.04 -4.91
C ASP A 218 -3.89 6.54 -3.60
N LEU A 219 -3.16 6.48 -2.50
CA LEU A 219 -3.56 7.03 -1.20
C LEU A 219 -3.13 8.49 -1.05
N ARG A 220 -4.02 9.35 -0.53
CA ARG A 220 -3.76 10.78 -0.34
C ARG A 220 -3.03 11.03 0.98
N ILE A 221 -1.88 11.70 0.88
CA ILE A 221 -1.09 12.15 2.04
C ILE A 221 -1.86 13.29 2.72
N SER A 222 -1.95 13.26 4.05
CA SER A 222 -2.50 14.36 4.84
C SER A 222 -1.63 15.61 4.70
N ASP A 223 -2.23 16.80 4.80
CA ASP A 223 -1.45 18.05 4.68
C ASP A 223 -0.38 18.18 5.77
N GLU A 224 -0.63 17.68 6.98
CA GLU A 224 0.36 17.65 8.08
C GLU A 224 1.56 16.76 7.75
N ALA A 225 1.31 15.52 7.32
CA ALA A 225 2.39 14.60 6.96
C ALA A 225 3.15 15.07 5.71
N TYR A 226 2.45 15.67 4.75
CA TYR A 226 3.05 16.26 3.57
C TYR A 226 3.96 17.44 3.96
N TYR A 227 3.47 18.36 4.79
CA TYR A 227 4.22 19.54 5.25
C TYR A 227 5.51 19.16 6.01
N THR A 228 5.44 18.12 6.85
CA THR A 228 6.56 17.66 7.69
C THR A 228 7.44 16.59 7.04
N MET A 229 7.24 16.32 5.75
CA MET A 229 7.99 15.30 5.00
C MET A 229 9.51 15.54 5.09
N GLU A 230 10.23 14.44 5.26
CA GLU A 230 11.69 14.44 5.26
C GLU A 230 12.23 13.75 4.01
N LEU A 231 13.36 14.24 3.50
CA LEU A 231 14.04 13.68 2.35
C LEU A 231 15.52 13.51 2.66
N THR A 232 16.03 12.28 2.58
CA THR A 232 17.47 12.02 2.57
C THR A 232 17.93 11.80 1.14
N LEU A 233 18.99 12.47 0.73
CA LEU A 233 19.59 12.31 -0.60
C LEU A 233 20.43 11.05 -0.67
N SER A 234 20.56 10.43 -1.86
CA SER A 234 21.48 9.31 -2.04
C SER A 234 22.95 9.72 -1.80
N PRO A 235 23.84 8.78 -1.44
CA PRO A 235 25.22 9.10 -1.07
C PRO A 235 26.06 9.83 -2.14
N GLN A 236 25.70 9.67 -3.43
CA GLN A 236 26.37 10.27 -4.58
C GLN A 236 25.46 11.24 -5.35
N PHE A 237 24.45 11.82 -4.67
CA PHE A 237 23.49 12.72 -5.30
C PHE A 237 24.19 13.87 -6.04
N SER A 238 23.88 14.01 -7.33
CA SER A 238 24.62 14.94 -8.20
C SER A 238 24.20 16.39 -7.98
N SER A 239 25.11 17.33 -8.30
CA SER A 239 24.81 18.77 -8.26
C SER A 239 23.68 19.17 -9.21
N GLY A 240 23.61 18.57 -10.40
CA GLY A 240 22.52 18.81 -11.35
C GLY A 240 21.16 18.35 -10.82
N ASN A 241 21.10 17.16 -10.23
CA ASN A 241 19.86 16.65 -9.61
C ASN A 241 19.45 17.46 -8.37
N ARG A 242 20.42 18.07 -7.66
CA ARG A 242 20.15 18.98 -6.54
C ARG A 242 19.39 20.22 -7.00
N ILE A 243 19.77 20.84 -8.10
CA ILE A 243 19.04 21.98 -8.68
C ILE A 243 17.59 21.59 -9.02
N ILE A 244 17.40 20.41 -9.61
CA ILE A 244 16.06 19.89 -9.94
C ILE A 244 15.23 19.67 -8.66
N LEU A 245 15.82 19.04 -7.65
CA LEU A 245 15.16 18.81 -6.37
C LEU A 245 14.77 20.12 -5.68
N GLU A 246 15.67 21.10 -5.65
CA GLU A 246 15.42 22.42 -5.05
C GLU A 246 14.26 23.11 -5.77
N SER A 247 14.22 23.04 -7.10
CA SER A 247 13.10 23.56 -7.91
C SER A 247 11.76 22.86 -7.59
N LEU A 248 11.78 21.54 -7.37
CA LEU A 248 10.59 20.78 -6.96
C LEU A 248 10.14 21.15 -5.54
N CYS A 249 11.09 21.34 -4.63
CA CYS A 249 10.86 21.73 -3.25
C CYS A 249 10.17 23.10 -3.18
N GLU A 250 10.74 24.10 -3.84
CA GLU A 250 10.17 25.46 -3.92
C GLU A 250 8.75 25.47 -4.50
N LYS A 251 8.51 24.66 -5.53
CA LYS A 251 7.20 24.61 -6.20
C LYS A 251 6.12 23.91 -5.38
N TYR A 252 6.45 22.80 -4.73
CA TYR A 252 5.44 21.88 -4.20
C TYR A 252 5.44 21.76 -2.68
N ASN A 253 6.60 21.86 -2.01
CA ASN A 253 6.69 21.76 -0.55
C ASN A 253 7.94 22.46 0.01
N PRO A 254 7.90 23.80 0.17
CA PRO A 254 9.04 24.57 0.68
C PRO A 254 9.46 24.23 2.12
N ASN A 255 8.62 23.51 2.87
CA ASN A 255 8.86 23.17 4.28
C ASN A 255 9.48 21.77 4.45
N MET A 256 9.61 21.03 3.34
CA MET A 256 10.21 19.71 3.34
C MET A 256 11.65 19.76 3.84
N ARG A 257 11.99 18.87 4.78
CA ARG A 257 13.33 18.83 5.35
C ARG A 257 14.26 17.98 4.49
N ILE A 258 15.23 18.62 3.84
CA ILE A 258 16.25 17.94 3.03
C ILE A 258 17.48 17.63 3.90
N LEU A 259 17.92 16.38 3.89
CA LEU A 259 19.03 15.82 4.64
C LEU A 259 20.06 15.21 3.69
N GLU A 260 21.32 15.35 4.04
CA GLU A 260 22.42 14.64 3.38
C GLU A 260 22.50 13.19 3.90
N SER A 261 22.87 12.26 3.03
CA SER A 261 23.15 10.88 3.44
C SER A 261 24.28 10.85 4.48
N ALA A 262 24.09 10.07 5.55
CA ALA A 262 25.13 9.74 6.50
C ALA A 262 26.25 8.88 5.88
N LEU A 263 26.03 8.32 4.69
CA LEU A 263 26.99 7.55 3.92
C LEU A 263 27.75 8.41 2.88
N ARG A 264 27.40 9.69 2.74
CA ARG A 264 28.10 10.60 1.83
C ARG A 264 29.60 10.63 2.15
N ASN A 265 30.43 10.49 1.12
CA ASN A 265 31.90 10.37 1.21
C ASN A 265 32.42 9.18 2.05
N ARG A 266 31.56 8.23 2.44
CA ARG A 266 31.94 7.01 3.16
C ARG A 266 31.82 5.76 2.30
N VAL A 267 31.02 5.84 1.24
CA VAL A 267 30.80 4.74 0.31
C VAL A 267 30.96 5.24 -1.14
N ARG A 268 31.46 4.36 -1.99
CA ARG A 268 31.46 4.51 -3.45
C ARG A 268 30.79 3.28 -4.02
N LEU A 269 29.53 3.44 -4.39
CA LEU A 269 28.56 2.38 -4.71
C LEU A 269 28.19 2.36 -6.18
#